data_AF-A0A846CEG6-F1
#
_entry.id   AF-A0A846CEG6-F1
#
_cell.length_a   1.000
_cell.length_b   1.000
_cell.length_c   1.000
_cell.angle_alpha   90.00
_cell.angle_beta   90.00
_cell.angle_gamma   90.00
#
_symmetry.space_group_name_H-M   'P 1'
#
loop_
_entity.id
_entity.type
_entity.pdbx_description
1 polymer ?
#
loop_
_entity_poly.entity_id
_entity_poly.type
_entity_poly.pdbx_seq_one_letter_code
_entity_poly.pdbx_strand_id
1 'polypeptide(L)'
;MVADFFGTFGQKEAFTLLLAMDREKVYNDFLKAEAGFNSYKLAILDKGIQNSPYQNQVENYPEHLTMLPSLAIPGAKAFPHVGELPEIDEEALSFIHPDIKQACICLGGTAGGPFKSRWLGRNSLDKCQYWSSTKIIAILNVICSLNSDINTCQIRGDGKNIDFNEAVEDVITYAKKVGNSNALSAMFKCFQTYVDLESWLKEITGNNHTEFQGLYGEEPFIMSPEIVQDNQVLLSAASESKKREDQTRENTVTAYDLTRIMSMVGWYYHLPEPAKLPGMSWENLQPFIRNAGKDTSRYVDVALAKLGIQNSIKSPVILSKMGFGYSSSRKRTELTYTCFTQFEYQGKVRSIAMTLRGAKALGDFDTEAVEIDARMAAEITEILRRLVADELG
;
A
#
# COMPACT_ATOMS: atom_id res chain seq x y z
N MET A 1 -16.39 -29.05 11.77
CA MET A 1 -15.48 -27.89 11.89
C MET A 1 -14.03 -28.31 12.14
N VAL A 2 -13.66 -28.92 13.27
CA VAL A 2 -12.24 -29.33 13.52
C VAL A 2 -11.78 -30.47 12.58
N ALA A 3 -12.67 -31.41 12.25
CA ALA A 3 -12.33 -32.53 11.36
C ALA A 3 -12.07 -32.11 9.90
N ASP A 4 -12.86 -31.17 9.34
CA ASP A 4 -12.67 -30.64 7.97
C ASP A 4 -11.42 -29.75 7.84
N PHE A 5 -11.02 -29.12 8.94
CA PHE A 5 -9.85 -28.26 9.00
C PHE A 5 -8.55 -29.06 8.82
N PHE A 6 -8.42 -30.25 9.41
CA PHE A 6 -7.25 -31.11 9.20
C PHE A 6 -7.23 -31.81 7.83
N GLY A 7 -8.37 -31.94 7.15
CA GLY A 7 -8.43 -32.53 5.81
C GLY A 7 -7.88 -31.63 4.69
N THR A 8 -7.81 -30.32 4.94
CA THR A 8 -7.47 -29.30 3.93
C THR A 8 -6.03 -28.77 4.08
N PHE A 9 -5.41 -28.93 5.26
CA PHE A 9 -4.08 -28.41 5.58
C PHE A 9 -3.11 -29.53 5.98
N GLY A 10 -1.80 -29.36 5.76
CA GLY A 10 -0.83 -30.21 6.44
C GLY A 10 -1.00 -30.06 7.96
N GLN A 11 -0.89 -31.15 8.75
CA GLN A 11 -1.22 -31.14 10.19
C GLN A 11 -0.57 -29.98 10.97
N LYS A 12 0.67 -29.61 10.62
CA LYS A 12 1.40 -28.50 11.23
C LYS A 12 0.83 -27.12 10.86
N GLU A 13 0.46 -26.92 9.59
CA GLU A 13 -0.10 -25.64 9.09
C GLU A 13 -1.50 -25.41 9.64
N ALA A 14 -2.33 -26.44 9.66
CA ALA A 14 -3.64 -26.38 10.31
C ALA A 14 -3.45 -25.93 11.77
N PHE A 15 -2.56 -26.61 12.49
CA PHE A 15 -2.31 -26.27 13.89
C PHE A 15 -1.84 -24.83 14.10
N THR A 16 -0.95 -24.29 13.27
CA THR A 16 -0.51 -22.88 13.38
C THR A 16 -1.61 -21.88 13.02
N LEU A 17 -2.42 -22.16 11.99
CA LEU A 17 -3.58 -21.34 11.65
C LEU A 17 -4.61 -21.32 12.79
N LEU A 18 -4.84 -22.46 13.46
CA LEU A 18 -5.73 -22.55 14.63
C LEU A 18 -5.17 -21.75 15.82
N LEU A 19 -3.86 -21.85 16.09
CA LEU A 19 -3.22 -21.07 17.15
C LEU A 19 -3.28 -19.56 16.88
N ALA A 20 -3.25 -19.13 15.61
CA ALA A 20 -3.33 -17.72 15.23
C ALA A 20 -4.72 -17.10 15.46
N MET A 21 -5.76 -17.91 15.73
CA MET A 21 -7.08 -17.39 16.13
C MET A 21 -7.04 -16.73 17.51
N ASP A 22 -6.06 -17.07 18.35
CA ASP A 22 -5.79 -16.36 19.61
C ASP A 22 -5.07 -15.04 19.32
N ARG A 23 -5.86 -14.03 18.97
CA ARG A 23 -5.38 -12.72 18.54
C ARG A 23 -4.62 -11.97 19.63
N GLU A 24 -4.97 -12.19 20.90
CA GLU A 24 -4.26 -11.57 22.02
C GLU A 24 -2.87 -12.17 22.17
N LYS A 25 -2.75 -13.50 22.06
CA LYS A 25 -1.44 -14.16 22.03
C LYS A 25 -0.61 -13.71 20.83
N VAL A 26 -1.19 -13.61 19.64
CA VAL A 26 -0.48 -13.13 18.44
C VAL A 26 0.05 -11.71 18.66
N TYR A 27 -0.78 -10.80 19.18
CA TYR A 27 -0.37 -9.45 19.55
C TYR A 27 0.77 -9.44 20.57
N ASN A 28 0.63 -10.20 21.66
CA ASN A 28 1.64 -10.27 22.72
C ASN A 28 2.97 -10.84 22.22
N ASP A 29 2.94 -11.75 21.25
CA ASP A 29 4.16 -12.29 20.63
C ASP A 29 4.86 -11.24 19.76
N PHE A 30 4.12 -10.42 19.01
CA PHE A 30 4.71 -9.28 18.29
C PHE A 30 5.19 -8.18 19.22
N LEU A 31 4.45 -7.88 20.29
CA LEU A 31 4.87 -6.89 21.29
C LEU A 31 6.17 -7.31 21.99
N LYS A 32 6.36 -8.61 22.25
CA LYS A 32 7.65 -9.13 22.75
C LYS A 32 8.77 -8.97 21.73
N ALA A 33 8.48 -9.05 20.44
CA ALA A 33 9.47 -8.84 19.38
C ALA A 33 9.92 -7.38 19.27
N GLU A 34 9.13 -6.42 19.76
CA GLU A 34 9.51 -5.01 19.92
C GLU A 34 10.45 -4.75 21.10
N ALA A 35 10.85 -5.76 21.87
CA ALA A 35 11.77 -5.56 22.99
C ALA A 35 13.10 -4.94 22.52
N GLY A 36 13.40 -3.73 23.01
CA GLY A 36 14.60 -2.96 22.64
C GLY A 36 14.40 -2.01 21.45
N PHE A 37 13.20 -1.93 20.88
CA PHE A 37 12.79 -0.97 19.85
C PHE A 37 12.05 0.23 20.47
N ASN A 38 11.86 1.30 19.70
CA ASN A 38 11.22 2.54 20.15
C ASN A 38 10.69 3.35 18.95
N SER A 39 10.24 4.59 19.18
CA SER A 39 9.66 5.42 18.13
C SER A 39 10.62 5.82 16.99
N TYR A 40 11.93 5.67 17.16
CA TYR A 40 12.93 5.97 16.11
C TYR A 40 13.27 4.76 15.24
N LYS A 41 12.98 3.55 15.73
CA LYS A 41 13.22 2.31 15.03
C LYS A 41 12.30 1.24 15.59
N LEU A 42 11.41 0.75 14.74
CA LEU A 42 10.40 -0.25 15.05
C LEU A 42 10.77 -1.62 14.46
N ALA A 43 10.38 -2.71 15.12
CA ALA A 43 10.89 -4.03 14.75
C ALA A 43 10.35 -4.52 13.39
N ILE A 44 9.13 -4.14 13.04
CA ILE A 44 8.42 -4.68 11.87
C ILE A 44 8.31 -3.63 10.76
N LEU A 45 8.00 -2.38 11.13
CA LEU A 45 7.91 -1.26 10.20
C LEU A 45 9.27 -0.87 9.58
N ASP A 46 10.37 -0.95 10.34
CA ASP A 46 11.73 -0.65 9.87
C ASP A 46 12.55 -1.91 9.56
N LYS A 47 11.88 -3.07 9.39
CA LYS A 47 12.56 -4.34 9.15
C LYS A 47 13.38 -4.32 7.85
N GLY A 48 12.88 -3.67 6.80
CA GLY A 48 13.56 -3.49 5.52
C GLY A 48 13.52 -4.71 4.60
N ILE A 49 13.60 -4.47 3.29
CA ILE A 49 13.59 -5.52 2.25
C ILE A 49 14.72 -6.54 2.42
N GLN A 50 15.88 -6.11 2.89
CA GLN A 50 17.07 -6.96 3.09
C GLN A 50 16.84 -8.10 4.10
N ASN A 51 15.81 -7.97 4.95
CA ASN A 51 15.42 -8.97 5.94
C ASN A 51 14.16 -9.75 5.51
N SER A 52 13.66 -9.55 4.30
CA SER A 52 12.54 -10.28 3.72
C SER A 52 13.01 -11.63 3.17
N PRO A 53 12.31 -12.74 3.46
CA PRO A 53 12.57 -14.01 2.78
C PRO A 53 12.26 -13.96 1.29
N TYR A 54 11.53 -12.93 0.84
CA TYR A 54 11.07 -12.78 -0.54
C TYR A 54 11.86 -11.74 -1.33
N GLN A 55 12.96 -11.19 -0.78
CA GLN A 55 13.72 -10.12 -1.43
C GLN A 55 14.17 -10.45 -2.86
N ASN A 56 14.60 -11.69 -3.08
CA ASN A 56 15.08 -12.16 -4.38
C ASN A 56 13.93 -12.41 -5.38
N GLN A 57 12.67 -12.25 -4.97
CA GLN A 57 11.49 -12.43 -5.81
C GLN A 57 10.97 -11.10 -6.37
N VAL A 58 11.42 -9.95 -5.84
CA VAL A 58 10.91 -8.61 -6.22
C VAL A 58 11.01 -8.36 -7.73
N GLU A 59 12.10 -8.79 -8.36
CA GLU A 59 12.30 -8.63 -9.80
C GLU A 59 11.24 -9.39 -10.63
N ASN A 60 10.72 -10.50 -10.09
CA ASN A 60 9.71 -11.36 -10.71
C ASN A 60 8.27 -10.97 -10.35
N TYR A 61 8.07 -9.91 -9.54
CA TYR A 61 6.71 -9.50 -9.14
C TYR A 61 5.81 -9.18 -10.33
N PRO A 62 6.25 -8.47 -11.38
CA PRO A 62 5.42 -8.27 -12.57
C PRO A 62 4.92 -9.60 -13.15
N GLU A 63 5.79 -10.59 -13.34
CA GLU A 63 5.42 -11.90 -13.86
C GLU A 63 4.42 -12.62 -12.94
N HIS A 64 4.66 -12.60 -11.62
CA HIS A 64 3.75 -13.20 -10.64
C HIS A 64 2.35 -12.54 -10.64
N LEU A 65 2.26 -11.24 -10.89
CA LEU A 65 0.99 -10.51 -10.98
C LEU A 65 0.17 -10.84 -12.24
N THR A 66 0.74 -11.57 -13.21
CA THR A 66 -0.02 -12.13 -14.34
C THR A 66 -0.77 -13.42 -13.97
N MET A 67 -0.48 -14.00 -12.80
CA MET A 67 -1.20 -15.17 -12.30
C MET A 67 -2.62 -14.77 -11.87
N LEU A 68 -3.61 -15.40 -12.47
CA LEU A 68 -5.02 -15.07 -12.27
C LEU A 68 -5.51 -15.42 -10.84
N PRO A 69 -5.92 -14.43 -10.02
CA PRO A 69 -6.42 -14.69 -8.68
C PRO A 69 -7.77 -15.40 -8.66
N SER A 70 -7.96 -16.27 -7.68
CA SER A 70 -9.22 -16.96 -7.42
C SER A 70 -10.04 -16.19 -6.39
N LEU A 71 -11.30 -15.92 -6.71
CA LEU A 71 -12.26 -15.29 -5.79
C LEU A 71 -13.56 -16.10 -5.73
N ALA A 72 -13.64 -17.02 -4.77
CA ALA A 72 -14.82 -17.87 -4.58
C ALA A 72 -15.83 -17.25 -3.60
N ILE A 73 -16.20 -15.98 -3.83
CA ILE A 73 -17.19 -15.26 -3.02
C ILE A 73 -18.53 -15.19 -3.76
N PRO A 74 -19.59 -15.86 -3.26
CA PRO A 74 -20.93 -15.74 -3.82
C PRO A 74 -21.40 -14.27 -3.83
N GLY A 75 -21.97 -13.82 -4.95
CA GLY A 75 -22.51 -12.46 -5.05
C GLY A 75 -21.48 -11.34 -5.23
N ALA A 76 -20.17 -11.64 -5.31
CA ALA A 76 -19.16 -10.63 -5.63
C ALA A 76 -19.48 -9.90 -6.95
N LYS A 77 -19.39 -8.57 -6.91
CA LYS A 77 -19.69 -7.67 -8.03
C LYS A 77 -18.48 -7.51 -8.94
N ALA A 78 -18.69 -7.01 -10.15
CA ALA A 78 -17.57 -6.60 -11.00
C ALA A 78 -16.69 -5.57 -10.26
N PHE A 79 -15.40 -5.58 -10.54
CA PHE A 79 -14.52 -4.52 -10.04
C PHE A 79 -14.96 -3.17 -10.64
N PRO A 80 -15.13 -2.11 -9.82
CA PRO A 80 -15.81 -0.90 -10.28
C PRO A 80 -14.96 -0.16 -11.28
N HIS A 81 -15.59 0.58 -12.20
CA HIS A 81 -14.88 1.41 -13.17
C HIS A 81 -14.19 2.60 -12.47
N VAL A 82 -13.28 3.25 -13.18
CA VAL A 82 -12.75 4.56 -12.79
C VAL A 82 -13.92 5.52 -12.52
N GLY A 83 -13.85 6.23 -11.39
CA GLY A 83 -14.89 7.17 -10.96
C GLY A 83 -16.08 6.55 -10.24
N GLU A 84 -16.19 5.23 -10.18
CA GLU A 84 -17.26 4.54 -9.48
C GLU A 84 -16.83 4.14 -8.06
N LEU A 85 -17.57 4.63 -7.06
CA LEU A 85 -17.45 4.19 -5.67
C LEU A 85 -18.19 2.84 -5.50
N PRO A 86 -17.51 1.75 -5.10
CA PRO A 86 -18.17 0.47 -4.84
C PRO A 86 -19.03 0.52 -3.58
N GLU A 87 -19.91 -0.46 -3.45
CA GLU A 87 -20.53 -0.78 -2.16
C GLU A 87 -19.47 -1.38 -1.22
N ILE A 88 -19.25 -0.73 -0.08
CA ILE A 88 -18.30 -1.16 0.95
C ILE A 88 -19.09 -1.63 2.17
N ASP A 89 -18.84 -2.86 2.61
CA ASP A 89 -19.41 -3.40 3.85
C ASP A 89 -18.62 -2.88 5.06
N GLU A 90 -19.08 -1.77 5.65
CA GLU A 90 -18.40 -1.07 6.77
C GLU A 90 -18.39 -1.84 8.11
N GLU A 91 -19.17 -2.91 8.23
CA GLU A 91 -19.23 -3.74 9.45
C GLU A 91 -18.40 -5.02 9.34
N ALA A 92 -18.00 -5.40 8.11
CA ALA A 92 -17.24 -6.62 7.86
C ALA A 92 -15.87 -6.66 8.57
N LEU A 93 -15.29 -5.50 8.88
CA LEU A 93 -14.02 -5.43 9.62
C LEU A 93 -14.22 -5.17 11.12
N SER A 94 -15.42 -5.42 11.67
CA SER A 94 -15.70 -5.33 13.12
C SER A 94 -14.79 -6.22 13.97
N PHE A 95 -14.26 -7.32 13.40
CA PHE A 95 -13.30 -8.16 14.10
C PHE A 95 -11.98 -7.44 14.42
N ILE A 96 -11.50 -6.49 13.61
CA ILE A 96 -10.20 -5.83 13.79
C ILE A 96 -10.15 -5.09 15.14
N HIS A 97 -9.00 -5.04 15.82
CA HIS A 97 -8.91 -4.36 17.12
C HIS A 97 -9.21 -2.84 17.00
N PRO A 98 -9.85 -2.20 18.01
CA PRO A 98 -10.22 -0.78 17.97
C PRO A 98 -9.06 0.21 17.83
N ASP A 99 -7.82 -0.21 18.05
CA ASP A 99 -6.63 0.62 17.79
C ASP A 99 -6.43 0.89 16.29
N ILE A 100 -6.96 0.03 15.42
CA ILE A 100 -7.10 0.31 13.98
C ILE A 100 -8.40 1.10 13.79
N LYS A 101 -8.24 2.41 13.55
CA LYS A 101 -9.32 3.39 13.51
C LYS A 101 -10.02 3.42 12.15
N GLN A 102 -9.25 3.29 11.07
CA GLN A 102 -9.75 3.18 9.71
C GLN A 102 -9.13 1.96 9.04
N ALA A 103 -9.93 1.22 8.29
CA ALA A 103 -9.46 0.14 7.45
C ALA A 103 -10.34 0.02 6.20
N CYS A 104 -9.71 -0.38 5.10
CA CYS A 104 -10.42 -0.84 3.90
C CYS A 104 -9.68 -2.05 3.35
N ILE A 105 -10.42 -3.05 2.91
CA ILE A 105 -9.91 -4.26 2.27
C ILE A 105 -10.67 -4.48 0.97
N CYS A 106 -9.95 -4.78 -0.09
CA CYS A 106 -10.51 -5.27 -1.34
C CYS A 106 -10.00 -6.69 -1.59
N LEU A 107 -10.92 -7.62 -1.76
CA LEU A 107 -10.66 -8.97 -2.27
C LEU A 107 -11.00 -8.97 -3.76
N GLY A 108 -10.15 -9.62 -4.57
CA GLY A 108 -10.33 -9.62 -6.02
C GLY A 108 -9.88 -10.93 -6.65
N GLY A 109 -10.46 -11.22 -7.81
CA GLY A 109 -10.17 -12.41 -8.60
C GLY A 109 -11.35 -12.83 -9.45
N THR A 110 -11.30 -14.06 -9.97
CA THR A 110 -12.36 -14.65 -10.77
C THR A 110 -12.90 -15.95 -10.16
N ALA A 111 -14.11 -16.31 -10.57
CA ALA A 111 -14.72 -17.63 -10.37
C ALA A 111 -15.16 -18.22 -11.73
N GLY A 112 -14.29 -18.15 -12.74
CA GLY A 112 -14.57 -18.62 -14.11
C GLY A 112 -15.31 -17.62 -15.00
N GLY A 113 -15.24 -16.33 -14.68
CA GLY A 113 -15.88 -15.24 -15.42
C GLY A 113 -15.12 -13.91 -15.32
N PRO A 114 -15.80 -12.76 -15.50
CA PRO A 114 -15.17 -11.44 -15.37
C PRO A 114 -14.51 -11.24 -14.01
N PHE A 115 -13.52 -10.34 -13.95
CA PHE A 115 -12.85 -9.98 -12.71
C PHE A 115 -13.85 -9.33 -11.73
N LYS A 116 -13.89 -9.85 -10.51
CA LYS A 116 -14.84 -9.45 -9.47
C LYS A 116 -14.10 -8.94 -8.25
N SER A 117 -14.82 -8.22 -7.40
CA SER A 117 -14.31 -7.75 -6.12
C SER A 117 -15.35 -7.71 -5.01
N ARG A 118 -14.86 -7.75 -3.77
CA ARG A 118 -15.62 -7.47 -2.54
C ARG A 118 -14.85 -6.44 -1.71
N TRP A 119 -15.55 -5.42 -1.24
CA TRP A 119 -14.98 -4.31 -0.48
C TRP A 119 -15.50 -4.36 0.96
N LEU A 120 -14.56 -4.38 1.91
CA LEU A 120 -14.82 -4.44 3.34
C LEU A 120 -14.25 -3.18 3.98
N GLY A 121 -14.98 -2.59 4.92
CA GLY A 121 -14.63 -1.33 5.54
C GLY A 121 -14.64 -1.38 7.06
N ARG A 122 -13.94 -0.41 7.63
CA ARG A 122 -14.21 0.18 8.95
C ARG A 122 -13.87 1.65 8.82
N ASN A 123 -14.88 2.52 8.93
CA ASN A 123 -14.70 3.96 8.73
C ASN A 123 -13.92 4.24 7.44
N SER A 124 -14.19 3.47 6.38
CA SER A 124 -13.27 3.34 5.25
C SER A 124 -13.19 4.61 4.41
N LEU A 125 -14.27 5.40 4.44
CA LEU A 125 -14.44 6.70 3.78
C LEU A 125 -14.16 7.90 4.70
N ASP A 126 -13.72 7.67 5.94
CA ASP A 126 -13.32 8.77 6.83
C ASP A 126 -12.05 9.44 6.30
N LYS A 127 -12.17 10.75 6.08
CA LYS A 127 -11.05 11.60 5.66
C LYS A 127 -10.05 11.78 6.79
N CYS A 128 -8.81 11.34 6.56
CA CYS A 128 -7.75 11.34 7.57
C CYS A 128 -6.36 11.58 6.93
N GLN A 129 -5.40 11.96 7.76
CA GLN A 129 -3.98 11.94 7.37
C GLN A 129 -3.49 10.49 7.27
N TYR A 130 -2.93 10.14 6.12
CA TYR A 130 -2.28 8.86 5.86
C TYR A 130 -0.76 8.95 5.73
N TRP A 131 -0.17 10.10 6.06
CA TRP A 131 1.28 10.32 6.09
C TRP A 131 1.94 9.91 4.75
N SER A 132 3.13 9.32 4.82
CA SER A 132 3.91 8.86 3.66
C SER A 132 3.22 7.80 2.81
N SER A 133 2.17 7.12 3.30
CA SER A 133 1.42 6.14 2.49
C SER A 133 0.76 6.77 1.26
N THR A 134 0.53 8.09 1.27
CA THR A 134 -0.05 8.82 0.13
C THR A 134 0.96 9.18 -0.97
N LYS A 135 2.27 9.00 -0.74
CA LYS A 135 3.32 9.45 -1.68
C LYS A 135 3.31 8.73 -3.02
N ILE A 136 2.74 7.54 -3.07
CA ILE A 136 2.55 6.77 -4.30
C ILE A 136 1.62 7.47 -5.30
N ILE A 137 0.72 8.35 -4.83
CA ILE A 137 -0.33 8.96 -5.66
C ILE A 137 0.29 9.83 -6.76
N ALA A 138 1.20 10.74 -6.39
CA ALA A 138 1.83 11.65 -7.34
C ALA A 138 2.76 10.90 -8.31
N ILE A 139 3.46 9.87 -7.83
CA ILE A 139 4.30 9.01 -8.68
C ILE A 139 3.44 8.33 -9.75
N LEU A 140 2.33 7.70 -9.35
CA LEU A 140 1.45 7.01 -10.29
C LEU A 140 0.79 7.98 -11.27
N ASN A 141 0.39 9.17 -10.83
CA ASN A 141 -0.13 10.22 -11.72
C ASN A 141 0.90 10.59 -12.80
N VAL A 142 2.16 10.80 -12.41
CA VAL A 142 3.23 11.08 -13.37
C VAL A 142 3.43 9.94 -14.36
N ILE A 143 3.46 8.69 -13.90
CA ILE A 143 3.60 7.53 -14.80
C ILE A 143 2.41 7.44 -15.78
N CYS A 144 1.18 7.71 -15.31
CA CYS A 144 -0.03 7.74 -16.15
C CYS A 144 0.03 8.84 -17.22
N SER A 145 0.77 9.93 -16.97
CA SER A 145 0.94 11.05 -17.90
C SER A 145 2.05 10.82 -18.94
N LEU A 146 2.82 9.73 -18.82
CA LEU A 146 3.94 9.42 -19.73
C LEU A 146 3.53 8.36 -20.76
N ASN A 147 3.65 8.73 -22.04
CA ASN A 147 3.44 7.81 -23.17
C ASN A 147 4.73 7.11 -23.65
N SER A 148 5.81 7.22 -22.88
CA SER A 148 7.14 6.69 -23.22
C SER A 148 7.61 5.72 -22.13
N ASP A 149 8.63 4.91 -22.45
CA ASP A 149 9.21 3.95 -21.51
C ASP A 149 9.91 4.66 -20.34
N ILE A 150 9.38 4.48 -19.13
CA ILE A 150 9.91 5.13 -17.92
C ILE A 150 11.26 4.57 -17.45
N ASN A 151 11.69 3.41 -17.94
CA ASN A 151 12.93 2.77 -17.48
C ASN A 151 14.19 3.58 -17.76
N THR A 152 14.15 4.43 -18.78
CA THR A 152 15.29 5.27 -19.19
C THR A 152 15.08 6.76 -18.92
N CYS A 153 13.98 7.11 -18.26
CA CYS A 153 13.65 8.50 -17.97
C CYS A 153 14.57 9.08 -16.90
N GLN A 154 14.98 10.33 -17.08
CA GLN A 154 15.68 11.13 -16.08
C GLN A 154 14.80 12.30 -15.66
N ILE A 155 14.98 12.78 -14.43
CA ILE A 155 14.38 14.01 -13.91
C ILE A 155 15.48 15.05 -13.80
N ARG A 156 15.32 16.18 -14.49
CA ARG A 156 16.29 17.29 -14.47
C ARG A 156 15.68 18.60 -14.03
N GLY A 157 16.53 19.51 -13.56
CA GLY A 157 16.17 20.86 -13.15
C GLY A 157 17.03 21.32 -11.97
N ASP A 158 17.12 22.63 -11.75
CA ASP A 158 17.93 23.23 -10.68
C ASP A 158 19.40 22.74 -10.65
N GLY A 159 19.98 22.48 -11.83
CA GLY A 159 21.35 21.95 -11.97
C GLY A 159 21.52 20.47 -11.61
N LYS A 160 20.43 19.76 -11.32
CA LYS A 160 20.41 18.31 -11.04
C LYS A 160 19.91 17.53 -12.24
N ASN A 161 20.35 16.27 -12.34
CA ASN A 161 19.84 15.28 -13.28
C ASN A 161 19.92 13.91 -12.59
N ILE A 162 18.78 13.26 -12.38
CA ILE A 162 18.66 12.05 -11.57
C ILE A 162 17.81 11.00 -12.28
N ASP A 163 18.04 9.73 -11.98
CA ASP A 163 17.22 8.65 -12.53
C ASP A 163 15.81 8.66 -11.94
N PHE A 164 14.79 8.48 -12.79
CA PHE A 164 13.40 8.45 -12.36
C PHE A 164 13.12 7.31 -11.36
N ASN A 165 13.64 6.12 -11.63
CA ASN A 165 13.41 4.94 -10.81
C ASN A 165 14.18 5.00 -9.49
N GLU A 166 15.37 5.59 -9.47
CA GLU A 166 16.09 5.86 -8.22
C GLU A 166 15.33 6.85 -7.32
N ALA A 167 14.74 7.90 -7.90
CA ALA A 167 13.90 8.84 -7.15
C ALA A 167 12.66 8.15 -6.56
N VAL A 168 11.98 7.30 -7.33
CA VAL A 168 10.84 6.49 -6.85
C VAL A 168 11.29 5.52 -5.77
N GLU A 169 12.42 4.84 -5.95
CA GLU A 169 12.96 3.91 -4.95
C GLU A 169 13.22 4.62 -3.62
N ASP A 170 13.82 5.82 -3.63
CA ASP A 170 14.05 6.60 -2.41
C ASP A 170 12.77 7.06 -1.72
N VAL A 171 11.73 7.41 -2.48
CA VAL A 171 10.41 7.75 -1.91
C VAL A 171 9.83 6.55 -1.15
N ILE A 172 10.00 5.34 -1.68
CA ILE A 172 9.41 4.12 -1.14
C ILE A 172 10.25 3.54 0.01
N THR A 173 11.57 3.45 -0.18
CA THR A 173 12.50 2.75 0.72
C THR A 173 13.14 3.64 1.78
N TYR A 174 13.07 4.96 1.61
CA TYR A 174 13.79 5.93 2.44
C TYR A 174 15.33 5.77 2.41
N ALA A 175 15.89 5.12 1.38
CA ALA A 175 17.32 4.85 1.27
C ALA A 175 18.19 6.11 1.14
N LYS A 176 17.63 7.22 0.63
CA LYS A 176 18.30 8.51 0.42
C LYS A 176 19.53 8.40 -0.49
N LYS A 177 19.46 7.58 -1.54
CA LYS A 177 20.48 7.48 -2.59
C LYS A 177 20.61 8.78 -3.39
N VAL A 178 19.47 9.41 -3.68
CA VAL A 178 19.32 10.62 -4.47
C VAL A 178 18.78 11.77 -3.62
N GLY A 179 17.78 11.53 -2.77
CA GLY A 179 17.12 12.59 -2.02
C GLY A 179 16.24 12.12 -0.86
N ASN A 180 15.76 13.07 -0.06
CA ASN A 180 14.79 12.78 1.00
C ASN A 180 13.43 12.41 0.39
N SER A 181 12.82 11.32 0.87
CA SER A 181 11.48 10.87 0.47
C SER A 181 10.42 11.99 0.47
N ASN A 182 10.41 12.91 1.45
CA ASN A 182 9.48 14.04 1.49
C ASN A 182 9.73 15.02 0.34
N ALA A 183 10.96 15.50 0.16
CA ALA A 183 11.33 16.45 -0.89
C ALA A 183 11.14 15.86 -2.31
N LEU A 184 11.46 14.58 -2.50
CA LEU A 184 11.21 13.87 -3.77
C LEU A 184 9.72 13.72 -4.03
N SER A 185 8.93 13.39 -3.01
CA SER A 185 7.46 13.31 -3.15
C SER A 185 6.83 14.67 -3.47
N ALA A 186 7.33 15.74 -2.84
CA ALA A 186 6.94 17.11 -3.16
C ALA A 186 7.28 17.46 -4.61
N MET A 187 8.47 17.07 -5.12
CA MET A 187 8.86 17.21 -6.52
C MET A 187 7.94 16.46 -7.48
N PHE A 188 7.52 15.22 -7.16
CA PHE A 188 6.55 14.51 -8.01
C PHE A 188 5.20 15.25 -8.11
N LYS A 189 4.79 15.99 -7.07
CA LYS A 189 3.58 16.83 -7.13
C LYS A 189 3.73 18.05 -8.05
N CYS A 190 4.94 18.45 -8.43
CA CYS A 190 5.18 19.60 -9.30
C CYS A 190 4.80 19.35 -10.77
N PHE A 191 4.62 18.10 -11.21
CA PHE A 191 4.26 17.78 -12.60
C PHE A 191 2.79 18.01 -12.94
N GLN A 192 1.96 18.35 -11.96
CA GLN A 192 0.56 18.71 -12.15
C GLN A 192 0.21 19.84 -11.18
N THR A 193 -0.83 20.64 -11.49
CA THR A 193 -1.32 21.58 -10.46
C THR A 193 -1.87 20.77 -9.28
N TYR A 194 -1.78 21.32 -8.06
CA TYR A 194 -2.27 20.59 -6.89
C TYR A 194 -3.78 20.32 -6.95
N VAL A 195 -4.54 21.23 -7.57
CA VAL A 195 -5.98 21.07 -7.80
C VAL A 195 -6.23 19.95 -8.79
N ASP A 196 -5.51 19.91 -9.91
CA ASP A 196 -5.70 18.86 -10.92
C ASP A 196 -5.22 17.50 -10.43
N LEU A 197 -4.20 17.44 -9.56
CA LEU A 197 -3.76 16.19 -8.96
C LEU A 197 -4.78 15.65 -7.96
N GLU A 198 -5.42 16.52 -7.17
CA GLU A 198 -6.53 16.15 -6.31
C GLU A 198 -7.77 15.73 -7.12
N SER A 199 -8.12 16.46 -8.18
CA SER A 199 -9.21 16.10 -9.09
C SER A 199 -8.96 14.74 -9.74
N TRP A 200 -7.75 14.50 -10.24
CA TRP A 200 -7.37 13.19 -10.78
C TRP A 200 -7.56 12.06 -9.76
N LEU A 201 -7.17 12.28 -8.49
CA LEU A 201 -7.40 11.30 -7.43
C LEU A 201 -8.90 11.01 -7.22
N LYS A 202 -9.72 12.05 -7.16
CA LYS A 202 -11.19 11.93 -7.04
C LYS A 202 -11.79 11.21 -8.24
N GLU A 203 -11.29 11.48 -9.44
CA GLU A 203 -11.73 10.85 -10.69
C GLU A 203 -11.38 9.36 -10.74
N ILE A 204 -10.18 8.94 -10.31
CA ILE A 204 -9.83 7.50 -10.35
C ILE A 204 -10.52 6.68 -9.25
N THR A 205 -10.84 7.28 -8.11
CA THR A 205 -11.46 6.56 -6.99
C THR A 205 -12.99 6.70 -6.92
N GLY A 206 -13.56 7.75 -7.52
CA GLY A 206 -14.97 8.11 -7.36
C GLY A 206 -15.30 8.77 -6.01
N ASN A 207 -14.31 8.98 -5.16
CA ASN A 207 -14.50 9.58 -3.83
C ASN A 207 -14.19 11.07 -3.84
N ASN A 208 -15.25 11.89 -3.87
CA ASN A 208 -15.14 13.34 -3.97
C ASN A 208 -14.75 14.06 -2.66
N HIS A 209 -14.57 13.33 -1.56
CA HIS A 209 -14.35 13.93 -0.24
C HIS A 209 -12.89 14.24 0.09
N THR A 210 -11.96 13.70 -0.70
CA THR A 210 -10.51 13.76 -0.42
C THR A 210 -9.89 15.14 -0.66
N GLU A 211 -8.86 15.48 0.12
CA GLU A 211 -8.00 16.65 -0.07
C GLU A 211 -6.54 16.22 -0.23
N PHE A 212 -5.89 16.63 -1.32
CA PHE A 212 -4.54 16.12 -1.65
C PHE A 212 -3.61 17.21 -2.20
N GLN A 213 -3.42 18.28 -1.45
CA GLN A 213 -2.67 19.46 -1.91
C GLN A 213 -1.43 19.80 -1.07
N GLY A 214 -1.17 19.08 0.02
CA GLY A 214 -0.01 19.31 0.88
C GLY A 214 1.34 18.79 0.32
N LEU A 215 2.45 19.33 0.83
CA LEU A 215 3.84 19.10 0.37
C LEU A 215 4.70 18.24 1.31
N TYR A 216 4.09 17.41 2.16
CA TYR A 216 4.84 16.51 3.06
C TYR A 216 5.82 17.19 4.02
N GLY A 217 5.69 18.51 4.22
CA GLY A 217 6.53 19.26 5.14
C GLY A 217 7.96 19.53 4.65
N GLU A 218 8.25 19.41 3.35
CA GLU A 218 9.54 19.80 2.76
C GLU A 218 9.33 20.52 1.42
N GLU A 219 10.33 21.29 0.99
CA GLU A 219 10.35 21.85 -0.37
C GLU A 219 10.58 20.75 -1.41
N PRO A 220 10.05 20.89 -2.64
CA PRO A 220 10.43 20.03 -3.77
C PRO A 220 11.94 19.92 -3.95
N PHE A 221 12.43 18.70 -4.18
CA PHE A 221 13.86 18.43 -4.42
C PHE A 221 14.41 19.16 -5.66
N ILE A 222 13.57 19.29 -6.69
CA ILE A 222 13.73 20.15 -7.85
C ILE A 222 12.40 20.92 -7.97
N MET A 223 12.44 22.25 -8.03
CA MET A 223 11.23 23.08 -8.00
C MET A 223 10.52 23.10 -9.37
N SER A 224 11.30 23.11 -10.45
CA SER A 224 10.80 23.09 -11.83
C SER A 224 11.32 21.85 -12.56
N PRO A 225 10.88 20.64 -12.17
CA PRO A 225 11.41 19.42 -12.76
C PRO A 225 10.93 19.24 -14.21
N GLU A 226 11.77 18.62 -15.03
CA GLU A 226 11.44 18.07 -16.33
C GLU A 226 11.75 16.58 -16.35
N ILE A 227 10.83 15.76 -16.86
CA ILE A 227 11.11 14.37 -17.23
C ILE A 227 11.63 14.37 -18.65
N VAL A 228 12.78 13.74 -18.85
CA VAL A 228 13.43 13.66 -20.15
C VAL A 228 13.82 12.24 -20.51
N GLN A 229 13.82 11.95 -21.80
CA GLN A 229 14.37 10.74 -22.42
C GLN A 229 15.08 11.17 -23.70
N ASP A 230 16.33 10.71 -23.90
CA ASP A 230 17.13 11.09 -25.07
C ASP A 230 17.20 12.61 -25.35
N ASN A 231 17.29 13.40 -24.27
CA ASN A 231 17.23 14.87 -24.26
C ASN A 231 15.90 15.50 -24.72
N GLN A 232 14.90 14.72 -25.07
CA GLN A 232 13.55 15.19 -25.31
C GLN A 232 12.80 15.37 -23.99
N VAL A 233 12.14 16.51 -23.81
CA VAL A 233 11.24 16.76 -22.67
C VAL A 233 9.92 16.03 -22.92
N LEU A 234 9.57 15.13 -22.00
CA LEU A 234 8.34 14.34 -22.03
C LEU A 234 7.25 14.97 -21.15
N LEU A 235 7.65 15.52 -20.00
CA LEU A 235 6.76 16.17 -19.05
C LEU A 235 7.52 17.31 -18.36
N SER A 236 6.86 18.45 -18.17
CA SER A 236 7.42 19.61 -17.47
C SER A 236 6.61 19.91 -16.22
N ALA A 237 7.22 20.63 -15.28
CA ALA A 237 6.54 21.18 -14.13
C ALA A 237 5.30 22.00 -14.54
N ALA A 238 4.22 21.85 -13.77
CA ALA A 238 3.05 22.70 -13.88
C ALA A 238 3.37 24.13 -13.46
N SER A 239 2.63 25.09 -14.02
CA SER A 239 2.82 26.53 -13.83
C SER A 239 2.67 27.00 -12.38
N GLU A 240 2.02 26.21 -11.51
CA GLU A 240 1.74 26.55 -10.11
C GLU A 240 2.66 25.86 -9.10
N SER A 241 3.92 25.60 -9.47
CA SER A 241 4.89 25.02 -8.51
C SER A 241 5.13 26.00 -7.35
N LYS A 242 4.52 25.69 -6.19
CA LYS A 242 4.60 26.50 -4.96
C LYS A 242 5.69 26.00 -4.04
N LYS A 243 6.29 26.96 -3.32
CA LYS A 243 7.13 26.65 -2.15
C LYS A 243 6.27 26.18 -0.98
N ARG A 244 6.89 25.51 -0.01
CA ARG A 244 6.24 25.04 1.24
C ARG A 244 5.55 26.18 1.99
N GLU A 245 6.18 27.35 2.07
CA GLU A 245 5.62 28.52 2.75
C GLU A 245 4.29 29.00 2.13
N ASP A 246 4.08 28.74 0.83
CA ASP A 246 2.90 29.13 0.08
C ASP A 246 1.82 28.03 0.01
N GLN A 247 2.11 26.83 0.53
CA GLN A 247 1.23 25.66 0.46
C GLN A 247 0.95 25.07 1.84
N THR A 248 -0.08 25.60 2.50
CA THR A 248 -0.54 25.19 3.84
C THR A 248 -1.63 24.11 3.82
N ARG A 249 -2.04 23.61 2.65
CA ARG A 249 -3.06 22.57 2.53
C ARG A 249 -2.56 21.21 3.01
N GLU A 250 -3.51 20.33 3.26
CA GLU A 250 -3.26 19.00 3.81
C GLU A 250 -3.29 17.90 2.74
N ASN A 251 -2.83 16.70 3.13
CA ASN A 251 -3.02 15.45 2.39
C ASN A 251 -3.94 14.54 3.22
N THR A 252 -5.25 14.81 3.18
CA THR A 252 -6.26 14.00 3.85
C THR A 252 -7.05 13.17 2.85
N VAL A 253 -6.77 11.86 2.85
CA VAL A 253 -7.40 10.86 1.98
C VAL A 253 -8.19 9.86 2.83
N THR A 254 -8.81 8.86 2.21
CA THR A 254 -9.52 7.78 2.90
C THR A 254 -8.76 6.45 2.82
N ALA A 255 -9.11 5.48 3.67
CA ALA A 255 -8.54 4.13 3.56
C ALA A 255 -8.95 3.48 2.23
N TYR A 256 -10.17 3.78 1.78
CA TYR A 256 -10.67 3.39 0.48
C TYR A 256 -9.78 3.89 -0.66
N ASP A 257 -9.41 5.18 -0.71
CA ASP A 257 -8.63 5.73 -1.83
C ASP A 257 -7.31 4.99 -2.06
N LEU A 258 -6.57 4.73 -0.97
CA LEU A 258 -5.29 4.02 -1.05
C LEU A 258 -5.50 2.54 -1.39
N THR A 259 -6.54 1.89 -0.86
CA THR A 259 -6.88 0.51 -1.21
C THR A 259 -7.31 0.38 -2.67
N ARG A 260 -8.05 1.36 -3.17
CA ARG A 260 -8.47 1.49 -4.57
C ARG A 260 -7.26 1.62 -5.49
N ILE A 261 -6.32 2.51 -5.18
CA ILE A 261 -5.08 2.64 -5.95
C ILE A 261 -4.27 1.34 -5.93
N MET A 262 -4.05 0.75 -4.75
CA MET A 262 -3.25 -0.48 -4.64
C MET A 262 -3.90 -1.67 -5.34
N SER A 263 -5.23 -1.77 -5.35
CA SER A 263 -5.95 -2.80 -6.12
C SER A 263 -5.86 -2.55 -7.63
N MET A 264 -5.95 -1.31 -8.09
CA MET A 264 -5.75 -0.96 -9.50
C MET A 264 -4.33 -1.29 -9.98
N VAL A 265 -3.32 -1.05 -9.14
CA VAL A 265 -1.92 -1.43 -9.41
C VAL A 265 -1.76 -2.95 -9.43
N GLY A 266 -2.14 -3.62 -8.35
CA GLY A 266 -1.89 -5.05 -8.19
C GLY A 266 -2.68 -5.93 -9.15
N TRP A 267 -3.89 -5.53 -9.55
CA TRP A 267 -4.68 -6.29 -10.53
C TRP A 267 -4.66 -5.70 -11.94
N TYR A 268 -3.84 -4.69 -12.22
CA TYR A 268 -3.84 -3.96 -13.50
C TYR A 268 -3.95 -4.88 -14.72
N TYR A 269 -3.16 -5.97 -14.74
CA TYR A 269 -3.13 -6.94 -15.86
C TYR A 269 -4.47 -7.64 -16.12
N HIS A 270 -5.31 -7.78 -15.09
CA HIS A 270 -6.58 -8.49 -15.12
C HIS A 270 -7.81 -7.58 -15.19
N LEU A 271 -7.64 -6.28 -14.92
CA LEU A 271 -8.75 -5.35 -14.95
C LEU A 271 -9.20 -5.06 -16.38
N PRO A 272 -10.51 -4.90 -16.63
CA PRO A 272 -10.98 -4.37 -17.90
C PRO A 272 -10.56 -2.91 -18.06
N GLU A 273 -10.39 -2.43 -19.30
CA GLU A 273 -9.92 -1.06 -19.58
C GLU A 273 -10.63 0.05 -18.78
N PRO A 274 -11.97 0.06 -18.63
CA PRO A 274 -12.64 1.12 -17.86
C PRO A 274 -12.31 1.13 -16.37
N ALA A 275 -11.68 0.08 -15.85
CA ALA A 275 -11.29 -0.04 -14.45
C ALA A 275 -9.77 0.11 -14.22
N LYS A 276 -8.97 0.24 -15.28
CA LYS A 276 -7.52 0.45 -15.19
C LYS A 276 -7.19 1.91 -14.87
N LEU A 277 -5.99 2.15 -14.36
CA LEU A 277 -5.45 3.51 -14.22
C LEU A 277 -5.38 4.16 -15.61
N PRO A 278 -6.03 5.31 -15.84
CA PRO A 278 -6.04 5.96 -17.16
C PRO A 278 -4.63 6.31 -17.62
N GLY A 279 -4.27 6.00 -18.87
CA GLY A 279 -2.95 6.31 -19.45
C GLY A 279 -1.80 5.40 -19.00
N MET A 280 -2.00 4.57 -17.97
CA MET A 280 -1.01 3.57 -17.57
C MET A 280 -0.92 2.46 -18.61
N SER A 281 0.30 2.00 -18.92
CA SER A 281 0.57 0.73 -19.62
C SER A 281 1.14 -0.30 -18.65
N TRP A 282 1.09 -1.59 -19.02
CA TRP A 282 1.67 -2.63 -18.17
C TRP A 282 3.18 -2.47 -18.04
N GLU A 283 3.86 -2.15 -19.15
CA GLU A 283 5.29 -1.97 -19.26
C GLU A 283 5.78 -0.84 -18.34
N ASN A 284 5.06 0.28 -18.30
CA ASN A 284 5.37 1.42 -17.43
C ASN A 284 5.01 1.18 -15.96
N LEU A 285 4.13 0.21 -15.66
CA LEU A 285 3.79 -0.12 -14.27
C LEU A 285 4.86 -1.02 -13.61
N GLN A 286 5.57 -1.85 -14.38
CA GLN A 286 6.51 -2.83 -13.81
C GLN A 286 7.63 -2.22 -12.94
N PRO A 287 8.27 -1.08 -13.32
CA PRO A 287 9.31 -0.49 -12.49
C PRO A 287 8.76 0.01 -11.15
N PHE A 288 7.54 0.58 -11.15
CA PHE A 288 6.85 0.93 -9.91
C PHE A 288 6.56 -0.31 -9.05
N ILE A 289 6.08 -1.41 -9.65
CA ILE A 289 5.83 -2.68 -8.95
C ILE A 289 7.11 -3.17 -8.24
N ARG A 290 8.26 -3.19 -8.93
CA ARG A 290 9.54 -3.59 -8.34
C ARG A 290 9.94 -2.67 -7.18
N ASN A 291 9.79 -1.36 -7.35
CA ASN A 291 10.11 -0.39 -6.29
C ASN A 291 9.15 -0.50 -5.09
N ALA A 292 7.84 -0.65 -5.32
CA ALA A 292 6.84 -0.85 -4.27
C ALA A 292 7.06 -2.16 -3.49
N GLY A 293 7.72 -3.15 -4.10
CA GLY A 293 8.17 -4.37 -3.43
C GLY A 293 9.26 -4.16 -2.39
N LYS A 294 9.99 -3.03 -2.45
CA LYS A 294 11.16 -2.74 -1.62
C LYS A 294 10.87 -1.90 -0.37
N ASP A 295 9.62 -1.45 -0.12
CA ASP A 295 9.25 -0.63 1.06
C ASP A 295 9.76 -1.22 2.39
N THR A 296 10.04 -0.38 3.38
CA THR A 296 10.70 -0.85 4.61
C THR A 296 9.83 -1.77 5.46
N SER A 297 8.51 -1.60 5.41
CA SER A 297 7.59 -2.32 6.29
C SER A 297 7.38 -3.76 5.84
N ARG A 298 7.43 -4.70 6.78
CA ARG A 298 7.40 -6.15 6.49
C ARG A 298 6.31 -6.89 7.26
N TYR A 299 5.15 -6.25 7.40
CA TYR A 299 4.00 -6.85 8.11
C TYR A 299 3.50 -8.13 7.47
N VAL A 300 3.41 -8.18 6.13
CA VAL A 300 2.99 -9.40 5.42
C VAL A 300 4.01 -10.52 5.64
N ASP A 301 5.31 -10.25 5.59
CA ASP A 301 6.35 -11.24 5.85
C ASP A 301 6.18 -11.89 7.24
N VAL A 302 6.07 -11.06 8.29
CA VAL A 302 5.95 -11.56 9.66
C VAL A 302 4.61 -12.24 9.91
N ALA A 303 3.54 -11.81 9.24
CA ALA A 303 2.24 -12.47 9.28
C ALA A 303 2.31 -13.87 8.64
N LEU A 304 2.89 -14.01 7.45
CA LEU A 304 3.06 -15.31 6.77
C LEU A 304 3.94 -16.26 7.59
N ALA A 305 4.99 -15.75 8.23
CA ALA A 305 5.80 -16.50 9.20
C ALA A 305 4.95 -16.96 10.40
N LYS A 306 4.16 -16.05 10.99
CA LYS A 306 3.33 -16.33 12.17
C LYS A 306 2.25 -17.37 11.91
N LEU A 307 1.66 -17.35 10.71
CA LEU A 307 0.69 -18.34 10.24
C LEU A 307 1.34 -19.70 9.91
N GLY A 308 2.67 -19.75 9.83
CA GLY A 308 3.43 -20.97 9.51
C GLY A 308 3.38 -21.36 8.04
N ILE A 309 2.95 -20.46 7.14
CA ILE A 309 2.74 -20.74 5.71
C ILE A 309 3.83 -20.18 4.81
N GLN A 310 4.81 -19.44 5.35
CA GLN A 310 5.90 -18.82 4.58
C GLN A 310 6.61 -19.77 3.59
N ASN A 311 6.79 -21.04 3.96
CA ASN A 311 7.48 -22.04 3.12
C ASN A 311 6.53 -22.79 2.16
N SER A 312 5.23 -22.51 2.24
CA SER A 312 4.19 -23.24 1.53
C SER A 312 3.52 -22.40 0.45
N ILE A 313 3.77 -21.09 0.46
CA ILE A 313 3.32 -20.18 -0.61
C ILE A 313 4.30 -20.20 -1.79
N LYS A 314 3.79 -19.88 -2.98
CA LYS A 314 4.61 -19.68 -4.20
C LYS A 314 4.30 -18.34 -4.83
N SER A 315 5.27 -17.85 -5.61
CA SER A 315 5.17 -16.61 -6.38
C SER A 315 4.61 -15.44 -5.58
N PRO A 316 5.20 -15.14 -4.39
CA PRO A 316 4.70 -14.06 -3.55
C PRO A 316 4.90 -12.73 -4.26
N VAL A 317 3.95 -11.83 -4.03
CA VAL A 317 4.01 -10.41 -4.35
C VAL A 317 3.55 -9.65 -3.11
N ILE A 318 4.34 -8.66 -2.71
CA ILE A 318 4.04 -7.79 -1.57
C ILE A 318 4.44 -6.39 -2.01
N LEU A 319 3.46 -5.57 -2.36
CA LEU A 319 3.64 -4.16 -2.68
C LEU A 319 3.14 -3.37 -1.49
N SER A 320 3.91 -2.43 -0.97
CA SER A 320 3.44 -1.62 0.15
C SER A 320 4.00 -0.21 0.19
N LYS A 321 3.32 0.64 0.95
CA LYS A 321 3.86 1.90 1.44
C LYS A 321 3.39 2.09 2.87
N MET A 322 4.32 2.43 3.75
CA MET A 322 4.00 2.82 5.12
C MET A 322 4.00 4.34 5.32
N GLY A 323 3.32 4.78 6.39
CA GLY A 323 3.42 6.10 6.97
C GLY A 323 3.40 6.04 8.50
N PHE A 324 4.20 6.86 9.16
CA PHE A 324 4.32 6.83 10.62
C PHE A 324 4.64 8.24 11.12
N GLY A 325 4.05 8.62 12.24
CA GLY A 325 4.36 9.88 12.89
C GLY A 325 3.46 10.20 14.07
N TYR A 326 3.91 11.18 14.86
CA TYR A 326 3.13 11.74 15.95
C TYR A 326 2.30 12.93 15.47
N SER A 327 1.00 12.88 15.71
CA SER A 327 0.10 14.00 15.41
C SER A 327 0.02 14.94 16.61
N SER A 328 0.70 16.10 16.52
CA SER A 328 0.68 17.10 17.60
C SER A 328 -0.71 17.64 17.92
N SER A 329 -1.56 17.82 16.90
CA SER A 329 -2.94 18.30 17.07
C SER A 329 -3.84 17.29 17.78
N ARG A 330 -3.62 15.99 17.53
CA ARG A 330 -4.42 14.89 18.10
C ARG A 330 -3.76 14.20 19.29
N LYS A 331 -2.53 14.62 19.63
CA LYS A 331 -1.69 14.10 20.72
C LYS A 331 -1.63 12.57 20.74
N ARG A 332 -1.29 11.98 19.59
CA ARG A 332 -1.28 10.54 19.40
C ARG A 332 -0.32 10.11 18.31
N THR A 333 0.25 8.92 18.47
CA THR A 333 1.02 8.22 17.44
C THR A 333 0.09 7.59 16.43
N GLU A 334 0.48 7.64 15.16
CA GLU A 334 -0.28 7.10 14.05
C GLU A 334 0.62 6.31 13.12
N LEU A 335 0.11 5.17 12.66
CA LEU A 335 0.78 4.27 11.76
C LEU A 335 -0.20 3.89 10.65
N THR A 336 0.21 4.06 9.41
CA THR A 336 -0.54 3.64 8.23
C THR A 336 0.24 2.62 7.43
N TYR A 337 -0.48 1.64 6.92
CA TYR A 337 0.06 0.62 6.04
C TYR A 337 -0.92 0.42 4.89
N THR A 338 -0.49 0.73 3.67
CA THR A 338 -1.21 0.38 2.45
C THR A 338 -0.45 -0.71 1.72
N CYS A 339 -1.15 -1.76 1.28
CA CYS A 339 -0.53 -2.94 0.75
C CYS A 339 -1.41 -3.63 -0.29
N PHE A 340 -0.75 -4.22 -1.28
CA PHE A 340 -1.29 -5.28 -2.11
C PHE A 340 -0.44 -6.53 -1.89
N THR A 341 -1.07 -7.68 -1.66
CA THR A 341 -0.35 -8.95 -1.67
C THR A 341 -1.07 -10.03 -2.45
N GLN A 342 -0.27 -10.85 -3.13
CA GLN A 342 -0.71 -12.01 -3.90
C GLN A 342 0.26 -13.16 -3.72
N PHE A 343 -0.25 -14.38 -3.65
CA PHE A 343 0.56 -15.60 -3.61
C PHE A 343 -0.28 -16.82 -3.96
N GLU A 344 0.33 -17.88 -4.50
CA GLU A 344 -0.30 -19.19 -4.60
C GLU A 344 -0.20 -19.91 -3.25
N TYR A 345 -1.32 -20.40 -2.75
CA TYR A 345 -1.39 -21.26 -1.57
C TYR A 345 -2.42 -22.35 -1.81
N GLN A 346 -2.00 -23.61 -1.62
CA GLN A 346 -2.85 -24.79 -1.84
C GLN A 346 -3.52 -24.84 -3.22
N GLY A 347 -2.75 -24.48 -4.27
CA GLY A 347 -3.23 -24.49 -5.66
C GLY A 347 -4.21 -23.36 -6.00
N LYS A 348 -4.43 -22.40 -5.10
CA LYS A 348 -5.25 -21.20 -5.34
C LYS A 348 -4.37 -19.96 -5.26
N VAL A 349 -4.47 -19.09 -6.26
CA VAL A 349 -3.89 -17.75 -6.19
C VAL A 349 -4.78 -16.88 -5.32
N ARG A 350 -4.25 -16.49 -4.16
CA ARG A 350 -4.90 -15.59 -3.19
C ARG A 350 -4.38 -14.19 -3.43
N SER A 351 -5.26 -13.19 -3.43
CA SER A 351 -4.84 -11.79 -3.52
C SER A 351 -5.76 -10.87 -2.73
N ILE A 352 -5.19 -9.81 -2.18
CA ILE A 352 -5.88 -8.83 -1.34
C ILE A 352 -5.17 -7.48 -1.47
N ALA A 353 -5.94 -6.40 -1.57
CA ALA A 353 -5.48 -5.04 -1.32
C ALA A 353 -6.04 -4.57 0.02
N MET A 354 -5.25 -3.85 0.81
CA MET A 354 -5.69 -3.34 2.10
C MET A 354 -4.99 -2.05 2.48
N THR A 355 -5.69 -1.18 3.19
CA THR A 355 -5.12 -0.02 3.86
C THR A 355 -5.64 0.04 5.28
N LEU A 356 -4.73 0.08 6.25
CA LEU A 356 -5.04 0.19 7.68
C LEU A 356 -4.39 1.44 8.26
N ARG A 357 -5.09 2.05 9.22
CA ARG A 357 -4.60 3.17 10.01
C ARG A 357 -4.78 2.89 11.50
N GLY A 358 -3.67 2.64 12.17
CA GLY A 358 -3.56 2.53 13.61
C GLY A 358 -3.37 3.90 14.26
N ALA A 359 -3.92 4.08 15.46
CA ALA A 359 -3.61 5.25 16.29
C ALA A 359 -3.68 4.94 17.79
N LYS A 360 -2.74 5.48 18.56
CA LYS A 360 -2.63 5.25 20.01
C LYS A 360 -2.24 6.51 20.76
N ALA A 361 -2.85 6.72 21.94
CA ALA A 361 -2.72 7.94 22.74
C ALA A 361 -2.56 7.57 24.23
N LEU A 362 -1.35 7.19 24.61
CA LEU A 362 -0.93 6.86 25.98
C LEU A 362 -0.15 8.01 26.64
N GLY A 363 0.27 9.02 25.86
CA GLY A 363 1.09 10.14 26.34
C GLY A 363 2.59 9.84 26.34
N ASP A 364 3.00 8.66 25.83
CA ASP A 364 4.39 8.26 25.66
C ASP A 364 4.60 7.80 24.21
N PHE A 365 5.37 8.58 23.46
CA PHE A 365 5.61 8.34 22.04
C PHE A 365 6.29 7.00 21.77
N ASP A 366 7.24 6.59 22.62
CA ASP A 366 7.97 5.34 22.43
C ASP A 366 7.06 4.14 22.67
N THR A 367 6.33 4.14 23.79
CA THR A 367 5.37 3.07 24.12
C THR A 367 4.24 3.00 23.10
N GLU A 368 3.68 4.14 22.67
CA GLU A 368 2.63 4.17 21.64
C GLU A 368 3.12 3.58 20.30
N ALA A 369 4.36 3.89 19.91
CA ALA A 369 4.94 3.44 18.65
C ALA A 369 5.13 1.92 18.61
N VAL A 370 5.73 1.33 19.67
CA VAL A 370 5.93 -0.12 19.73
C VAL A 370 4.61 -0.88 19.83
N GLU A 371 3.65 -0.36 20.60
CA GLU A 371 2.34 -1.00 20.74
C GLU A 371 1.54 -0.94 19.43
N ILE A 372 1.62 0.16 18.67
CA ILE A 372 0.91 0.26 17.39
C ILE A 372 1.59 -0.55 16.28
N ASP A 373 2.93 -0.71 16.29
CA ASP A 373 3.64 -1.59 15.34
C ASP A 373 3.24 -3.05 15.52
N ALA A 374 3.31 -3.54 16.77
CA ALA A 374 2.87 -4.88 17.14
C ALA A 374 1.38 -5.10 16.82
N ARG A 375 0.54 -4.08 17.05
CA ARG A 375 -0.88 -4.14 16.72
C ARG A 375 -1.10 -4.27 15.22
N MET A 376 -0.44 -3.46 14.41
CA MET A 376 -0.56 -3.51 12.95
C MET A 376 -0.20 -4.91 12.43
N ALA A 377 0.90 -5.50 12.92
CA ALA A 377 1.31 -6.86 12.57
C ALA A 377 0.27 -7.92 12.97
N ALA A 378 -0.31 -7.81 14.17
CA ALA A 378 -1.33 -8.74 14.66
C ALA A 378 -2.61 -8.69 13.80
N GLU A 379 -3.09 -7.50 13.44
CA GLU A 379 -4.32 -7.37 12.64
C GLU A 379 -4.09 -7.81 11.18
N ILE A 380 -2.93 -7.55 10.60
CA ILE A 380 -2.55 -8.07 9.27
C ILE A 380 -2.46 -9.59 9.30
N THR A 381 -1.94 -10.17 10.37
CA THR A 381 -1.92 -11.63 10.57
C THR A 381 -3.32 -12.22 10.58
N GLU A 382 -4.28 -11.60 11.29
CA GLU A 382 -5.67 -12.05 11.30
C GLU A 382 -6.35 -11.90 9.93
N ILE A 383 -6.10 -10.80 9.21
CA ILE A 383 -6.60 -10.61 7.85
C ILE A 383 -6.10 -11.72 6.93
N LEU A 384 -4.79 -12.00 6.94
CA LEU A 384 -4.21 -13.06 6.10
C LEU A 384 -4.66 -14.47 6.54
N ARG A 385 -4.86 -14.71 7.84
CA ARG A 385 -5.44 -15.96 8.35
C ARG A 385 -6.82 -16.19 7.73
N ARG A 386 -7.69 -15.18 7.79
CA ARG A 386 -9.04 -15.25 7.22
C ARG A 386 -9.01 -15.37 5.70
N LEU A 387 -8.07 -14.71 5.01
CA LEU A 387 -7.89 -14.85 3.56
C LEU A 387 -7.60 -16.30 3.17
N VAL A 388 -6.64 -16.94 3.85
CA VAL A 388 -6.24 -18.31 3.50
C VAL A 388 -7.24 -19.37 3.98
N ALA A 389 -8.02 -19.06 5.01
CA ALA A 389 -9.10 -19.89 5.54
C ALA A 389 -10.46 -19.68 4.83
N ASP A 390 -10.53 -18.80 3.82
CA ASP A 390 -11.78 -18.44 3.12
C ASP A 390 -12.86 -17.83 4.06
N GLU A 391 -12.45 -17.11 5.10
CA GLU A 391 -13.31 -16.49 6.14
C GLU A 391 -13.54 -14.98 5.95
N LEU A 392 -12.98 -14.36 4.89
CA LEU A 392 -13.31 -12.98 4.49
C LEU A 392 -14.44 -12.91 3.44
N GLY A 393 -14.98 -14.08 3.06
CA GLY A 393 -15.92 -14.28 1.97
C GLY A 393 -17.33 -13.80 2.23
#